data_AF-A0A392SJ52-F1
#
_entry.id   AF-A0A392SJ52-F1
#
_cell.length_a   1.000
_cell.length_b   1.000
_cell.length_c   1.000
_cell.angle_alpha   90.00
_cell.angle_beta   90.00
_cell.angle_gamma   90.00
#
_symmetry.space_group_name_H-M   'P 1'
#
loop_
_entity.id
_entity.type
_entity.pdbx_description
1 polymer ?
#
loop_
_entity_poly.entity_id
_entity_poly.type
_entity_poly.pdbx_seq_one_letter_code
_entity_poly.pdbx_strand_id
1 'polypeptide(L)'
;QDLETGSEDEYLKILRAAIKGLTYPEQYFEELLRLALNKMGTDENALTRVVTTRAEVDLQRIAEEYQKRNSVPLDRAIDNDTSGDYQKILVALLGRDE
;
A
#
# COMPACT_ATOMS: atom_id res chain seq x y z
N GLN A 1 24.22 5.14 -11.91
CA GLN A 1 24.43 4.07 -10.92
C GLN A 1 24.00 2.81 -11.63
N ASP A 2 24.97 2.06 -12.15
CA ASP A 2 24.69 0.83 -12.86
C ASP A 2 24.02 -0.16 -11.91
N LEU A 3 22.99 -0.81 -12.43
CA LEU A 3 22.19 -1.84 -11.75
C LEU A 3 23.02 -3.13 -11.58
N GLU A 4 24.25 -3.06 -11.07
CA GLU A 4 25.18 -4.21 -11.01
C GLU A 4 25.58 -4.64 -9.60
N THR A 5 24.89 -4.18 -8.55
CA THR A 5 25.25 -4.52 -7.15
C THR A 5 24.26 -5.43 -6.41
N GLY A 6 23.13 -5.81 -7.01
CA GLY A 6 22.16 -6.72 -6.40
C GLY A 6 22.46 -8.20 -6.64
N SER A 7 21.99 -9.10 -5.78
CA SER A 7 21.99 -10.54 -6.09
C SER A 7 20.98 -10.86 -7.21
N GLU A 8 21.12 -12.00 -7.90
CA GLU A 8 20.13 -12.44 -8.91
C GLU A 8 18.70 -12.40 -8.37
N ASP A 9 18.52 -12.77 -7.10
CA ASP A 9 17.24 -12.71 -6.39
C ASP A 9 16.71 -11.28 -6.23
N GLU A 10 17.57 -10.29 -6.04
CA GLU A 10 17.18 -8.88 -5.92
C GLU A 10 16.67 -8.33 -7.26
N TYR A 11 17.36 -8.62 -8.36
CA TYR A 11 16.88 -8.25 -9.70
C TYR A 11 15.54 -8.90 -10.01
N LEU A 12 15.39 -10.20 -9.72
CA LEU A 12 14.14 -10.91 -9.94
C LEU A 12 12.98 -10.30 -9.12
N LYS A 13 13.23 -9.87 -7.88
CA LYS A 13 12.22 -9.17 -7.06
C LYS A 13 11.82 -7.84 -7.69
N ILE A 14 12.78 -7.02 -8.10
CA ILE A 14 12.52 -5.71 -8.72
C ILE A 14 11.76 -5.89 -10.04
N LEU A 15 12.20 -6.81 -10.90
CA LEU A 15 11.55 -7.10 -12.18
C LEU A 15 10.11 -7.58 -12.00
N ARG A 16 9.85 -8.48 -11.03
CA ARG A 16 8.49 -8.93 -10.69
C ARG A 16 7.63 -7.78 -10.18
N ALA A 17 8.16 -6.92 -9.33
CA ALA A 17 7.45 -5.75 -8.83
C ALA A 17 7.10 -4.78 -9.98
N ALA A 18 8.04 -4.52 -10.90
CA ALA A 18 7.82 -3.67 -12.07
C ALA A 18 6.74 -4.25 -13.01
N ILE A 19 6.83 -5.55 -13.34
CA ILE A 19 5.81 -6.23 -14.15
C ILE A 19 4.45 -6.13 -13.46
N LYS A 20 4.36 -6.47 -12.17
CA LYS A 20 3.10 -6.43 -11.43
C LYS A 20 2.51 -5.02 -11.35
N GLY A 21 3.34 -3.99 -11.13
CA GLY A 21 2.90 -2.59 -11.12
C GLY A 21 2.38 -2.11 -12.49
N LEU A 22 2.88 -2.68 -13.58
CA LEU A 22 2.42 -2.35 -14.94
C LEU A 22 1.18 -3.14 -15.38
N THR A 23 1.06 -4.39 -14.95
CA THR A 23 -0.02 -5.29 -15.41
C THR A 23 -1.21 -5.35 -14.46
N TYR A 24 -0.98 -5.22 -13.16
CA TYR A 24 -1.99 -5.31 -12.10
C TYR A 24 -1.73 -4.25 -11.00
N PRO A 25 -1.81 -2.95 -11.33
CA PRO A 25 -1.41 -1.87 -10.43
C PRO A 25 -2.16 -1.93 -9.09
N GLU A 26 -3.46 -2.22 -9.09
CA GLU A 26 -4.24 -2.30 -7.85
C GLU A 26 -3.75 -3.41 -6.92
N GLN A 27 -3.43 -4.59 -7.47
CA GLN A 27 -2.87 -5.71 -6.70
C GLN A 27 -1.44 -5.44 -6.22
N TYR A 28 -0.69 -4.61 -6.94
CA TYR A 28 0.64 -4.18 -6.52
C TYR A 28 0.55 -3.23 -5.33
N PHE A 29 -0.29 -2.19 -5.43
CA PHE A 29 -0.48 -1.24 -4.34
C PHE A 29 -1.15 -1.86 -3.11
N GLU A 30 -2.11 -2.77 -3.30
CA GLU A 30 -2.67 -3.57 -2.22
C GLU A 30 -1.58 -4.30 -1.45
N GLU A 31 -0.65 -4.97 -2.16
CA GLU A 31 0.41 -5.72 -1.52
C GLU A 31 1.35 -4.82 -0.71
N LEU A 32 1.64 -3.62 -1.22
CA LEU A 32 2.44 -2.64 -0.50
C LEU A 32 1.74 -2.20 0.80
N LEU A 33 0.44 -1.89 0.75
CA LEU A 33 -0.34 -1.51 1.94
C LEU A 33 -0.38 -2.66 2.96
N ARG A 34 -0.63 -3.88 2.50
CA ARG A 34 -0.64 -5.07 3.36
C ARG A 34 0.71 -5.29 4.04
N LEU A 35 1.81 -5.14 3.30
CA LEU A 35 3.16 -5.27 3.87
C LEU A 35 3.51 -4.10 4.81
N ALA A 36 2.92 -2.92 4.60
CA ALA A 36 3.11 -1.76 5.46
C ALA A 36 2.38 -1.90 6.80
N LEU A 37 1.19 -2.53 6.80
CA LEU A 37 0.30 -2.66 7.96
C LEU A 37 0.44 -4.01 8.71
N ASN A 38 0.96 -5.08 8.09
CA ASN A 38 1.08 -6.40 8.73
C ASN A 38 2.44 -6.65 9.42
N LYS A 39 3.15 -5.60 9.85
CA LYS A 39 4.44 -5.73 10.56
C LYS A 39 4.28 -5.35 12.04
N MET A 40 5.31 -5.63 12.85
CA MET A 40 5.38 -5.08 14.19
C MET A 40 5.63 -3.57 14.05
N GLY A 41 4.56 -2.78 14.17
CA GLY A 41 4.53 -1.37 13.79
C GLY A 41 4.28 -1.15 12.30
N THR A 42 4.09 0.11 11.91
CA THR A 42 3.69 0.50 10.56
C THR A 42 4.88 1.01 9.73
N ASP A 43 4.96 0.59 8.47
CA ASP A 43 5.80 1.30 7.49
C ASP A 43 5.07 2.55 6.98
N GLU A 44 5.13 3.61 7.78
CA GLU A 44 4.42 4.88 7.52
C GLU A 44 4.81 5.51 6.17
N ASN A 45 6.05 5.32 5.70
CA ASN A 45 6.50 5.83 4.42
C ASN A 45 5.82 5.12 3.25
N ALA A 46 5.71 3.79 3.31
CA ALA A 46 5.01 3.03 2.29
C ALA A 46 3.50 3.32 2.32
N LEU A 47 2.91 3.34 3.52
CA LEU A 47 1.49 3.64 3.71
C LEU A 47 1.14 5.03 3.18
N THR A 48 1.83 6.07 3.64
CA THR A 48 1.63 7.46 3.20
C THR A 48 1.78 7.57 1.69
N ARG A 49 2.85 7.04 1.12
CA ARG A 49 3.10 7.15 -0.34
C ARG A 49 1.96 6.54 -1.14
N VAL A 50 1.48 5.35 -0.78
CA VAL A 50 0.39 4.72 -1.54
C VAL A 50 -0.92 5.48 -1.36
N VAL A 51 -1.35 5.76 -0.12
CA VAL A 51 -2.63 6.44 0.13
C VAL A 51 -2.66 7.82 -0.53
N THR A 52 -1.60 8.62 -0.38
CA THR A 52 -1.57 9.98 -0.94
C THR A 52 -1.48 10.01 -2.46
N THR A 53 -0.62 9.20 -3.08
CA THR A 53 -0.43 9.24 -4.55
C THR A 53 -1.53 8.56 -5.33
N ARG A 54 -2.34 7.72 -4.68
CA ARG A 54 -3.44 6.97 -5.31
C ARG A 54 -4.83 7.52 -4.97
N ALA A 55 -4.95 8.43 -4.00
CA ALA A 55 -6.24 8.96 -3.50
C ALA A 55 -7.21 9.34 -4.63
N GLU A 56 -6.73 10.12 -5.60
CA GLU A 56 -7.56 10.62 -6.72
C GLU A 56 -7.42 9.78 -8.01
N VAL A 57 -6.76 8.62 -7.94
CA VAL A 57 -6.49 7.78 -9.10
C VAL A 57 -7.31 6.50 -9.07
N ASP A 58 -7.07 5.64 -8.08
CA ASP A 58 -7.67 4.30 -7.98
C ASP A 58 -7.69 3.74 -6.56
N LEU A 59 -7.51 4.59 -5.53
CA LEU A 59 -7.45 4.14 -4.13
C LEU A 59 -8.68 3.35 -3.70
N GLN A 60 -9.87 3.65 -4.21
CA GLN A 60 -11.08 2.87 -3.95
C GLN A 60 -10.97 1.43 -4.44
N ARG A 61 -10.43 1.19 -5.64
CA ARG A 61 -10.22 -0.15 -6.18
C ARG A 61 -9.12 -0.90 -5.43
N ILE A 62 -8.07 -0.18 -5.03
CA ILE A 62 -7.01 -0.72 -4.17
C ILE A 62 -7.60 -1.16 -2.82
N ALA A 63 -8.51 -0.37 -2.23
CA ALA A 63 -9.17 -0.70 -0.97
C ALA A 63 -10.10 -1.93 -1.10
N GLU A 64 -10.81 -2.08 -2.22
CA GLU A 64 -11.61 -3.27 -2.52
C GLU A 64 -10.74 -4.54 -2.64
N GLU A 65 -9.63 -4.47 -3.38
CA GLU A 65 -8.69 -5.59 -3.49
C GLU A 65 -8.02 -5.91 -2.13
N TYR A 66 -7.72 -4.88 -1.33
CA TYR A 66 -7.21 -5.05 0.02
C TYR A 66 -8.22 -5.81 0.90
N GLN A 67 -9.48 -5.40 0.91
CA GLN A 67 -10.52 -6.07 1.68
C GLN A 67 -10.70 -7.53 1.22
N LYS A 68 -10.73 -7.76 -0.09
CA LYS A 68 -10.87 -9.10 -0.67
C LYS A 68 -9.73 -10.05 -0.27
N ARG A 69 -8.50 -9.54 -0.15
CA ARG A 69 -7.32 -10.36 0.17
C ARG A 69 -7.08 -10.52 1.68
N ASN A 70 -7.38 -9.50 2.47
CA ASN A 70 -7.04 -9.44 3.89
C ASN A 70 -8.24 -9.67 4.83
N SER A 71 -9.46 -9.77 4.28
CA SER A 71 -10.72 -9.92 5.03
C SER A 71 -11.00 -8.81 6.04
N VAL A 72 -10.28 -7.67 5.94
CA VAL A 72 -10.43 -6.48 6.77
C VAL A 72 -10.46 -5.26 5.83
N PRO A 73 -11.43 -4.35 5.98
CA PRO A 73 -11.45 -3.09 5.23
C PRO A 73 -10.18 -2.26 5.47
N LEU A 74 -9.68 -1.58 4.42
CA LEU A 74 -8.43 -0.82 4.49
C LEU A 74 -8.47 0.33 5.52
N ASP A 75 -9.59 1.04 5.62
CA ASP A 75 -9.83 2.08 6.63
C ASP A 75 -9.70 1.50 8.05
N ARG A 76 -10.28 0.33 8.30
CA ARG A 76 -10.16 -0.36 9.59
C ARG A 76 -8.75 -0.85 9.88
N ALA A 77 -8.00 -1.27 8.86
CA ALA A 77 -6.60 -1.65 9.03
C ALA A 77 -5.75 -0.42 9.42
N ILE A 78 -5.98 0.73 8.78
CA ILE A 78 -5.29 1.99 9.11
C ILE A 78 -5.67 2.49 10.50
N ASP A 79 -6.96 2.43 10.86
CA ASP A 79 -7.46 2.81 12.20
C ASP A 79 -6.76 2.03 13.32
N ASN A 80 -6.46 0.75 13.10
CA ASN A 80 -5.88 -0.12 14.13
C ASN A 80 -4.36 0.04 14.25
N ASP A 81 -3.68 0.45 13.18
CA ASP A 81 -2.21 0.47 13.11
C ASP A 81 -1.63 1.87 13.29
N THR A 82 -2.44 2.92 13.08
CA THR A 82 -2.02 4.33 13.18
C THR A 82 -2.81 5.07 14.26
N SER A 83 -2.38 6.30 14.61
CA SER A 83 -3.07 7.11 15.60
C SER A 83 -2.97 8.62 15.34
N GLY A 84 -3.78 9.40 16.05
CA GLY A 84 -3.71 10.87 16.03
C GLY A 84 -4.13 11.46 14.69
N ASP A 85 -3.57 12.63 14.35
CA ASP A 85 -3.95 13.34 13.13
C ASP A 85 -3.45 12.65 11.86
N TYR A 86 -2.39 11.86 11.96
CA TYR A 86 -1.91 11.00 10.87
C TYR A 86 -2.94 9.96 10.47
N GLN A 87 -3.57 9.27 11.44
CA GLN A 87 -4.68 8.35 11.15
C GLN A 87 -5.84 9.08 10.46
N LYS A 88 -6.27 10.22 11.03
CA LYS A 88 -7.42 10.98 10.52
C LYS A 88 -7.24 11.37 9.06
N ILE A 89 -6.08 11.90 8.68
CA ILE A 89 -5.85 12.33 7.30
C ILE A 89 -5.82 11.15 6.32
N LEU A 90 -5.31 9.98 6.74
CA LEU A 90 -5.31 8.79 5.89
C LEU A 90 -6.71 8.24 5.65
N VAL A 91 -7.55 8.22 6.68
CA VAL A 91 -8.95 7.79 6.59
C VAL A 91 -9.80 8.78 5.77
N ALA A 92 -9.54 10.08 5.93
CA ALA A 92 -10.16 11.12 5.10
C ALA A 92 -9.86 10.94 3.61
N LEU A 93 -8.60 10.63 3.27
CA LEU A 93 -8.18 10.36 1.88
C LEU A 93 -8.84 9.11 1.28
N LEU A 94 -9.35 8.19 2.11
CA LEU A 94 -10.16 7.05 1.66
C LEU A 94 -11.63 7.41 1.39
N GLY A 95 -12.02 8.68 1.59
CA GLY A 95 -13.40 9.13 1.48
C GLY A 95 -14.29 8.58 2.61
N ARG A 96 -13.68 8.30 3.78
CA ARG A 96 -14.32 7.77 4.98
C ARG A 96 -14.29 8.81 6.10
N ASP A 97 -14.68 10.04 5.83
CA ASP A 97 -14.94 11.03 6.88
C ASP A 97 -16.36 10.83 7.43
N GLU A 98 -16.52 11.00 8.75
CA GLU A 98 -17.85 11.15 9.39
C GLU A 98 -18.55 12.43 8.96
#